data_AF-A0A117NQN4-F1
#
_entry.id   AF-A0A117NQN4-F1
#
_cell.length_a   1.000
_cell.length_b   1.000
_cell.length_c   1.000
_cell.angle_alpha   90.00
_cell.angle_beta   90.00
_cell.angle_gamma   90.00
#
_symmetry.space_group_name_H-M   'P 1'
#
loop_
_entity.id
_entity.type
_entity.pdbx_description
1 polymer ?
#
loop_
_entity_poly.entity_id
_entity_poly.type
_entity_poly.pdbx_seq_one_letter_code
_entity_poly.pdbx_strand_id
1 'polypeptide(L)'
;MKSQSLTLFGLFLSSAFAVPRTKRQDGGNDQPISGAKGAPILGGTNKALDLQNPDQLRTASTDNGFVPNVKWSFSESQTRLFPGGWSREQVIQDLPQSHDIAGAQQHLKKGAIRELHWHRTAEWGFVYNGSLLLSGVDENGGFTTEVLETGDIWYFPKGVAHNVQGLDDENEYLLAFDDGDFEKIGYVPFPTL
;
A
#
# COMPACT_ATOMS: atom_id res chain seq x y z
N MET A 1 -17.10 -55.03 -3.69
CA MET A 1 -15.84 -55.00 -2.91
C MET A 1 -15.60 -53.56 -2.48
N LYS A 2 -15.68 -53.28 -1.18
CA LYS A 2 -15.52 -51.93 -0.61
C LYS A 2 -14.03 -51.67 -0.37
N SER A 3 -13.40 -50.73 -1.08
CA SER A 3 -12.07 -50.24 -0.73
C SER A 3 -12.21 -49.01 0.17
N GLN A 4 -11.82 -49.14 1.44
CA GLN A 4 -11.64 -47.97 2.29
C GLN A 4 -10.30 -47.33 1.94
N SER A 5 -10.34 -46.07 1.50
CA SER A 5 -9.14 -45.27 1.28
C SER A 5 -8.88 -44.46 2.55
N LEU A 6 -7.76 -44.75 3.22
CA LEU A 6 -7.32 -44.08 4.43
C LEU A 6 -6.60 -42.79 4.01
N THR A 7 -7.24 -41.63 4.16
CA THR A 7 -6.62 -40.33 3.85
C THR A 7 -5.81 -39.85 5.05
N LEU A 8 -4.49 -39.87 4.91
CA LEU A 8 -3.53 -39.39 5.91
C LEU A 8 -3.46 -37.84 5.84
N PHE A 9 -3.90 -37.16 6.89
CA PHE A 9 -3.74 -35.70 7.03
C PHE A 9 -2.27 -35.40 7.39
N GLY A 10 -1.49 -34.91 6.44
CA GLY A 10 -0.15 -34.38 6.69
C GLY A 10 -0.23 -32.92 7.12
N LEU A 11 0.06 -32.62 8.40
CA LEU A 11 0.34 -31.26 8.84
C LEU A 11 1.68 -30.81 8.24
N PHE A 12 1.63 -29.92 7.25
CA PHE A 12 2.80 -29.14 6.85
C PHE A 12 2.95 -27.95 7.81
N LEU A 13 3.87 -28.07 8.76
CA LEU A 13 4.32 -26.94 9.57
C LEU A 13 5.18 -26.04 8.67
N SER A 14 4.62 -24.92 8.19
CA SER A 14 5.40 -23.89 7.52
C SER A 14 6.28 -23.19 8.56
N SER A 15 7.57 -23.51 8.56
CA SER A 15 8.55 -22.73 9.31
C SER A 15 8.91 -21.53 8.45
N ALA A 16 8.41 -20.35 8.83
CA ALA A 16 8.89 -19.09 8.29
C ALA A 16 10.37 -18.95 8.69
N PHE A 17 11.28 -19.11 7.74
CA PHE A 17 12.69 -18.77 7.94
C PHE A 17 12.77 -17.25 8.06
N ALA A 18 12.86 -16.75 9.29
CA ALA A 18 13.24 -15.37 9.54
C ALA A 18 14.67 -15.19 9.03
N VAL A 19 14.85 -14.41 7.96
CA VAL A 19 16.17 -13.96 7.52
C VAL A 19 16.81 -13.22 8.70
N PRO A 20 18.02 -13.57 9.14
CA PRO A 20 18.69 -12.84 10.20
C PRO A 20 18.86 -11.39 9.76
N ARG A 21 18.16 -10.45 10.41
CA ARG A 21 18.51 -9.03 10.31
C ARG A 21 19.89 -8.88 10.92
N THR A 22 20.94 -8.82 10.09
CA THR A 22 22.23 -8.35 10.54
C THR A 22 22.06 -6.89 10.92
N LYS A 23 21.82 -6.62 12.21
CA LYS A 23 21.79 -5.26 12.73
C LYS A 23 23.20 -4.72 12.54
N ARG A 24 23.38 -3.85 11.56
CA ARG A 24 24.66 -3.21 11.24
C ARG A 24 25.14 -2.51 12.52
N GLN A 25 26.24 -3.00 13.09
CA GLN A 25 26.76 -2.56 14.38
C GLN A 25 27.60 -1.30 14.19
N ASP A 26 26.99 -0.27 13.60
CA ASP A 26 27.65 1.00 13.38
C ASP A 26 27.03 1.97 14.36
N GLY A 27 27.71 2.15 15.49
CA GLY A 27 27.21 2.88 16.63
C GLY A 27 26.73 4.28 16.26
N GLY A 28 25.41 4.47 16.23
CA GLY A 28 24.72 5.73 16.51
C GLY A 28 25.13 6.98 15.74
N ASN A 29 25.91 6.88 14.66
CA ASN A 29 26.40 8.05 13.94
C ASN A 29 25.33 8.53 12.95
N ASP A 30 24.79 9.72 13.20
CA ASP A 30 23.76 10.40 12.40
C ASP A 30 24.36 11.17 11.20
N GLN A 31 25.53 10.73 10.74
CA GLN A 31 26.33 11.39 9.70
C GLN A 31 26.67 10.43 8.56
N PRO A 32 26.86 10.94 7.33
CA PRO A 32 27.21 10.14 6.16
C PRO A 32 28.71 9.78 6.17
N ILE A 33 29.16 9.07 7.21
CA ILE A 33 30.56 8.68 7.43
C ILE A 33 30.64 7.16 7.62
N SER A 34 31.47 6.49 6.81
CA SER A 34 31.70 5.05 6.89
C SER A 34 33.19 4.73 6.84
N GLY A 35 33.79 4.43 8.00
CA GLY A 35 35.23 4.22 8.11
C GLY A 35 36.00 5.47 7.67
N ALA A 36 36.87 5.33 6.67
CA ALA A 36 37.65 6.44 6.11
C ALA A 36 36.93 7.24 5.01
N LYS A 37 35.65 6.94 4.72
CA LYS A 37 34.86 7.61 3.66
C LYS A 37 33.80 8.53 4.26
N GLY A 38 33.47 9.61 3.55
CA GLY A 38 32.40 10.54 3.92
C GLY A 38 32.90 11.78 4.67
N ALA A 39 31.96 12.60 5.13
CA ALA A 39 32.20 13.86 5.85
C ALA A 39 30.95 14.25 6.68
N PRO A 40 31.07 15.10 7.71
CA PRO A 40 29.90 15.54 8.49
C PRO A 40 29.00 16.48 7.68
N ILE A 41 27.68 16.40 7.94
CA ILE A 41 26.70 17.39 7.51
C ILE A 41 26.81 18.60 8.43
N LEU A 42 27.02 19.78 7.86
CA LEU A 42 27.21 21.02 8.62
C LEU A 42 25.93 21.87 8.76
N GLY A 43 24.87 21.55 8.01
CA GLY A 43 23.58 22.25 8.03
C GLY A 43 22.73 21.96 6.79
N GLY A 44 21.52 22.55 6.74
CA GLY A 44 20.64 22.47 5.56
C GLY A 44 19.99 21.10 5.33
N THR A 45 19.98 20.22 6.34
CA THR A 45 19.38 18.88 6.24
C THR A 45 18.14 18.74 7.14
N ASN A 46 17.33 17.73 6.87
CA ASN A 46 16.29 17.25 7.77
C ASN A 46 16.78 16.01 8.54
N LYS A 47 17.32 16.24 9.74
CA LYS A 47 17.85 15.18 10.60
C LYS A 47 16.86 14.05 10.89
N ALA A 48 15.56 14.36 10.99
CA ALA A 48 14.55 13.33 11.24
C ALA A 48 14.39 12.38 10.04
N LEU A 49 14.50 12.90 8.80
CA LEU A 49 14.48 12.08 7.59
C LEU A 49 15.79 11.31 7.39
N ASP A 50 16.94 11.90 7.72
CA ASP A 50 18.23 11.21 7.67
C ASP A 50 18.23 9.97 8.56
N LEU A 51 17.68 10.09 9.77
CA LEU A 51 17.55 8.98 10.73
C LEU A 51 16.56 7.90 10.28
N GLN A 52 15.55 8.24 9.47
CA GLN A 52 14.64 7.27 8.86
C GLN A 52 15.26 6.54 7.66
N ASN A 53 16.34 7.08 7.09
CA ASN A 53 16.99 6.60 5.87
C ASN A 53 18.49 6.29 6.08
N PRO A 54 18.88 5.46 7.08
CA PRO A 54 20.28 5.23 7.41
C PRO A 54 21.10 4.64 6.24
N ASP A 55 20.46 3.82 5.38
CA ASP A 55 21.12 3.21 4.22
C ASP A 55 21.22 4.15 3.01
N GLN A 56 20.41 5.22 2.95
CA GLN A 56 20.63 6.30 1.98
C GLN A 56 21.67 7.30 2.48
N LEU A 57 21.64 7.61 3.79
CA LEU A 57 22.65 8.44 4.44
C LEU A 57 24.04 7.80 4.34
N ARG A 58 24.11 6.46 4.37
CA ARG A 58 25.35 5.71 4.31
C ARG A 58 25.19 4.43 3.51
N THR A 59 25.23 4.61 2.20
CA THR A 59 25.10 3.54 1.20
C THR A 59 26.08 2.40 1.45
N ALA A 60 25.67 1.20 1.05
CA ALA A 60 26.54 0.03 1.16
C ALA A 60 27.73 0.16 0.20
N SER A 61 28.87 -0.44 0.54
CA SER A 61 30.03 -0.45 -0.35
C SER A 61 29.81 -1.21 -1.65
N THR A 62 28.75 -2.01 -1.71
CA THR A 62 28.30 -2.77 -2.88
C THR A 62 27.37 -1.97 -3.78
N ASP A 63 26.82 -0.84 -3.32
CA ASP A 63 25.95 0.00 -4.13
C ASP A 63 26.79 0.75 -5.17
N ASN A 64 26.32 0.80 -6.42
CA ASN A 64 27.09 1.39 -7.51
C ASN A 64 26.17 1.94 -8.62
N GLY A 65 26.64 2.98 -9.30
CA GLY A 65 25.96 3.55 -10.44
C GLY A 65 24.76 4.42 -10.06
N PHE A 66 24.04 4.87 -11.09
CA PHE A 66 22.81 5.63 -10.94
C PHE A 66 21.62 4.67 -10.92
N VAL A 67 20.85 4.70 -9.84
CA VAL A 67 19.56 4.03 -9.72
C VAL A 67 18.52 5.11 -9.43
N PRO A 68 17.43 5.20 -10.22
CA PRO A 68 16.39 6.19 -9.97
C PRO A 68 15.70 5.94 -8.61
N ASN A 69 15.01 6.95 -8.09
CA ASN A 69 14.30 6.80 -6.82
C ASN A 69 13.19 5.74 -6.92
N VAL A 70 13.15 4.84 -5.95
CA VAL A 70 12.16 3.74 -5.83
C VAL A 70 11.40 3.79 -4.51
N LYS A 71 11.52 4.91 -3.77
CA LYS A 71 10.85 5.11 -2.48
C LYS A 71 9.96 6.34 -2.54
N TRP A 72 8.72 6.16 -2.10
CA TRP A 72 7.80 7.26 -1.83
C TRP A 72 7.09 7.02 -0.50
N SER A 73 6.85 8.10 0.24
CA SER A 73 6.09 8.04 1.49
C SER A 73 4.71 8.66 1.26
N PHE A 74 3.64 7.96 1.63
CA PHE A 74 2.30 8.55 1.62
C PHE A 74 2.20 9.82 2.47
N SER A 75 3.11 10.02 3.45
CA SER A 75 3.17 11.25 4.24
C SER A 75 3.65 12.47 3.45
N GLU A 76 4.23 12.27 2.27
CA GLU A 76 4.61 13.33 1.33
C GLU A 76 3.54 13.55 0.25
N SER A 77 2.53 12.67 0.19
CA SER A 77 1.39 12.78 -0.72
C SER A 77 0.37 13.80 -0.23
N GLN A 78 -0.31 14.46 -1.16
CA GLN A 78 -1.40 15.37 -0.81
C GLN A 78 -2.59 14.60 -0.25
N THR A 79 -2.97 14.88 1.00
CA THR A 79 -4.19 14.34 1.60
C THR A 79 -5.41 15.19 1.21
N ARG A 80 -6.38 14.56 0.55
CA ARG A 80 -7.70 15.11 0.28
C ARG A 80 -8.64 14.75 1.44
N LEU A 81 -9.32 15.75 1.99
CA LEU A 81 -10.23 15.60 3.12
C LEU A 81 -11.67 15.69 2.65
N PHE A 82 -12.53 14.87 3.25
CA PHE A 82 -13.93 14.77 2.88
C PHE A 82 -14.82 14.58 4.14
N PRO A 83 -16.13 14.85 4.06
CA PRO A 83 -17.05 14.47 5.12
C PRO A 83 -17.00 12.96 5.36
N GLY A 84 -16.59 12.53 6.56
CA GLY A 84 -16.52 11.11 6.90
C GLY A 84 -15.22 10.39 6.53
N GLY A 85 -14.20 11.08 6.00
CA GLY A 85 -12.94 10.39 5.67
C GLY A 85 -11.86 11.25 5.03
N TRP A 86 -10.82 10.58 4.54
CA TRP A 86 -9.74 11.19 3.77
C TRP A 86 -9.15 10.18 2.78
N SER A 87 -8.48 10.69 1.76
CA SER A 87 -7.73 9.90 0.79
C SER A 87 -6.41 10.58 0.46
N ARG A 88 -5.36 9.79 0.27
CA ARG A 88 -4.08 10.23 -0.28
C ARG A 88 -3.55 9.17 -1.23
N GLU A 89 -2.84 9.60 -2.25
CA GLU A 89 -2.46 8.77 -3.40
C GLU A 89 -0.97 8.92 -3.68
N GLN A 90 -0.34 7.83 -4.12
CA GLN A 90 0.94 7.85 -4.81
C GLN A 90 0.64 7.71 -6.29
N VAL A 91 0.96 8.74 -7.06
CA VAL A 91 0.75 8.77 -8.52
C VAL A 91 2.08 8.72 -9.28
N ILE A 92 2.05 8.60 -10.61
CA ILE A 92 3.27 8.57 -11.44
C ILE A 92 4.17 9.81 -11.25
N GLN A 93 3.60 10.97 -10.91
CA GLN A 93 4.36 12.20 -10.64
C GLN A 93 5.15 12.12 -9.33
N ASP A 94 4.67 11.34 -8.36
CA ASP A 94 5.32 11.12 -7.08
C ASP A 94 6.45 10.07 -7.17
N LEU A 95 6.16 8.96 -7.87
CA LEU A 95 7.11 7.87 -8.08
C LEU A 95 7.17 7.47 -9.57
N PRO A 96 7.93 8.20 -10.40
CA PRO A 96 7.96 8.00 -11.85
C PRO A 96 8.44 6.63 -12.33
N GLN A 97 9.04 5.83 -11.44
CA GLN A 97 9.47 4.47 -11.75
C GLN A 97 8.36 3.42 -11.56
N SER A 98 7.22 3.80 -10.97
CA SER A 98 6.07 2.93 -10.76
C SER A 98 5.10 3.06 -11.94
N HIS A 99 5.47 2.49 -13.08
CA HIS A 99 4.69 2.62 -14.32
C HIS A 99 3.40 1.81 -14.32
N ASP A 100 3.43 0.63 -13.70
CA ASP A 100 2.35 -0.35 -13.79
C ASP A 100 1.46 -0.36 -12.55
N ILE A 101 1.86 0.34 -11.47
CA ILE A 101 1.15 0.35 -10.20
C ILE A 101 1.07 1.76 -9.65
N ALA A 102 -0.12 2.13 -9.19
CA ALA A 102 -0.32 3.28 -8.32
C ALA A 102 -1.03 2.87 -7.03
N GLY A 103 -0.82 3.63 -5.96
CA GLY A 103 -1.35 3.31 -4.63
C GLY A 103 -2.25 4.39 -4.08
N ALA A 104 -3.28 4.00 -3.32
CA ALA A 104 -4.08 4.93 -2.53
C ALA A 104 -4.26 4.43 -1.11
N GLN A 105 -4.20 5.33 -0.14
CA GLN A 105 -4.58 5.08 1.24
C GLN A 105 -5.84 5.87 1.54
N GLN A 106 -6.83 5.18 2.10
CA GLN A 106 -8.13 5.76 2.36
C GLN A 106 -8.60 5.41 3.76
N HIS A 107 -9.39 6.32 4.31
CA HIS A 107 -9.98 6.19 5.62
C HIS A 107 -11.45 6.58 5.57
N LEU A 108 -12.29 5.76 6.20
CA LEU A 108 -13.73 5.98 6.35
C LEU A 108 -14.13 5.88 7.81
N LYS A 109 -14.87 6.87 8.29
CA LYS A 109 -15.58 6.79 9.57
C LYS A 109 -16.78 5.85 9.46
N LYS A 110 -17.33 5.48 10.61
CA LYS A 110 -18.57 4.70 10.67
C LYS A 110 -19.68 5.25 9.80
N GLY A 111 -20.20 4.40 8.93
CA GLY A 111 -21.28 4.70 8.01
C GLY A 111 -20.89 5.57 6.81
N ALA A 112 -19.66 6.11 6.75
CA ALA A 112 -19.18 6.83 5.59
C ALA A 112 -19.00 5.88 4.40
N ILE A 113 -19.30 6.37 3.21
CA ILE A 113 -19.33 5.56 1.99
C ILE A 113 -18.35 6.18 1.00
N ARG A 114 -17.42 5.37 0.52
CA ARG A 114 -16.79 5.62 -0.77
C ARG A 114 -17.83 5.35 -1.85
N GLU A 115 -18.33 6.43 -2.46
CA GLU A 115 -19.44 6.42 -3.41
C GLU A 115 -19.36 5.29 -4.45
N LEU A 116 -20.51 4.81 -4.92
CA LEU A 116 -20.57 3.83 -6.01
C LEU A 116 -19.85 4.38 -7.25
N HIS A 117 -18.84 3.65 -7.71
CA HIS A 117 -18.04 4.06 -8.85
C HIS A 117 -17.50 2.86 -9.62
N TRP A 118 -16.85 3.14 -10.74
CA TRP A 118 -16.04 2.19 -11.48
C TRP A 118 -14.81 2.91 -12.03
N HIS A 119 -13.81 2.15 -12.46
CA HIS A 119 -12.63 2.66 -13.14
C HIS A 119 -12.15 1.63 -14.18
N ARG A 120 -11.25 2.04 -15.08
CA ARG A 120 -10.71 1.16 -16.14
C ARG A 120 -9.50 0.34 -15.67
N THR A 121 -9.02 0.62 -14.46
CA THR A 121 -7.99 -0.14 -13.76
C THR A 121 -8.62 -1.31 -13.03
N ALA A 122 -7.85 -2.36 -12.77
CA ALA A 122 -8.21 -3.30 -11.74
C ALA A 122 -7.89 -2.68 -10.38
N GLU A 123 -8.64 -3.05 -9.35
CA GLU A 123 -8.39 -2.61 -7.99
C GLU A 123 -8.12 -3.83 -7.12
N TRP A 124 -7.01 -3.77 -6.39
CA TRP A 124 -6.71 -4.69 -5.30
C TRP A 124 -6.69 -3.90 -3.99
N GLY A 125 -7.31 -4.44 -2.94
CA GLY A 125 -7.37 -3.76 -1.65
C GLY A 125 -6.93 -4.63 -0.48
N PHE A 126 -6.49 -3.97 0.59
CA PHE A 126 -6.10 -4.58 1.87
C PHE A 126 -6.58 -3.74 3.05
N VAL A 127 -7.23 -4.37 4.03
CA VAL A 127 -7.78 -3.68 5.21
C VAL A 127 -6.72 -3.55 6.30
N TYR A 128 -6.34 -2.32 6.64
CA TYR A 128 -5.40 -2.02 7.71
C TYR A 128 -6.04 -2.07 9.10
N ASN A 129 -7.25 -1.54 9.20
CA ASN A 129 -7.95 -1.38 10.48
C ASN A 129 -9.47 -1.29 10.25
N GLY A 130 -10.23 -1.82 11.21
CA GLY A 130 -11.70 -1.77 11.21
C GLY A 130 -12.31 -2.84 10.32
N SER A 131 -13.53 -2.55 9.86
CA SER A 131 -14.33 -3.44 9.02
C SER A 131 -15.09 -2.67 7.94
N LEU A 132 -15.17 -3.23 6.75
CA LEU A 132 -15.74 -2.61 5.57
C LEU A 132 -16.89 -3.46 5.04
N LEU A 133 -18.01 -2.84 4.66
CA LEU A 133 -19.00 -3.46 3.79
C LEU A 133 -18.63 -3.13 2.35
N LEU A 134 -18.20 -4.15 1.62
CA LEU A 134 -17.85 -4.07 0.22
C LEU A 134 -19.04 -4.51 -0.62
N SER A 135 -19.41 -3.76 -1.66
CA SER A 135 -20.40 -4.23 -2.65
C SER A 135 -19.91 -4.02 -4.06
N GLY A 136 -20.24 -4.95 -4.97
CA GLY A 136 -19.89 -4.85 -6.39
C GLY A 136 -20.88 -5.56 -7.31
N VAL A 137 -20.95 -5.11 -8.56
CA VAL A 137 -21.78 -5.70 -9.63
C VAL A 137 -20.96 -5.85 -10.92
N ASP A 138 -20.95 -7.05 -11.49
CA ASP A 138 -20.25 -7.38 -12.73
C ASP A 138 -21.10 -7.11 -14.00
N GLU A 139 -20.48 -7.28 -15.18
CA GLU A 139 -21.13 -7.03 -16.47
C GLU A 139 -22.29 -7.98 -16.80
N ASN A 140 -22.39 -9.11 -16.09
CA ASN A 140 -23.46 -10.09 -16.23
C ASN A 140 -24.59 -9.86 -15.20
N GLY A 141 -24.48 -8.82 -14.37
CA GLY A 141 -25.42 -8.51 -13.29
C GLY A 141 -25.24 -9.37 -12.05
N GLY A 142 -24.16 -10.15 -11.96
CA GLY A 142 -23.76 -10.83 -10.73
C GLY A 142 -23.37 -9.78 -9.69
N PHE A 143 -23.83 -9.94 -8.46
CA PHE A 143 -23.54 -9.00 -7.37
C PHE A 143 -22.89 -9.71 -6.18
N THR A 144 -22.04 -8.98 -5.48
CA THR A 144 -21.43 -9.41 -4.22
C THR A 144 -21.64 -8.33 -3.18
N THR A 145 -21.92 -8.74 -1.95
CA THR A 145 -21.87 -7.88 -0.77
C THR A 145 -21.23 -8.68 0.36
N GLU A 146 -20.10 -8.19 0.86
CA GLU A 146 -19.29 -8.91 1.83
C GLU A 146 -18.75 -7.95 2.90
N VAL A 147 -18.63 -8.45 4.12
CA VAL A 147 -17.96 -7.73 5.21
C VAL A 147 -16.52 -8.18 5.25
N LEU A 148 -15.59 -7.24 5.11
CA LEU A 148 -14.16 -7.46 5.21
C LEU A 148 -13.65 -6.90 6.54
N GLU A 149 -12.77 -7.64 7.21
CA GLU A 149 -12.15 -7.25 8.46
C GLU A 149 -10.65 -6.99 8.28
N THR A 150 -9.99 -6.55 9.35
CA THR A 150 -8.55 -6.26 9.33
C THR A 150 -7.72 -7.47 8.87
N GLY A 151 -6.89 -7.27 7.85
CA GLY A 151 -6.08 -8.32 7.24
C GLY A 151 -6.69 -8.95 6.00
N ASP A 152 -7.98 -8.71 5.72
CA ASP A 152 -8.63 -9.19 4.50
C ASP A 152 -8.18 -8.41 3.26
N ILE A 153 -8.41 -9.02 2.10
CA ILE A 153 -8.13 -8.47 0.79
C ILE A 153 -9.34 -8.53 -0.11
N TRP A 154 -9.40 -7.68 -1.13
CA TRP A 154 -10.33 -7.83 -2.23
C TRP A 154 -9.68 -7.58 -3.59
N TYR A 155 -10.38 -7.96 -4.64
CA TYR A 155 -10.00 -7.69 -6.01
C TYR A 155 -11.23 -7.41 -6.87
N PHE A 156 -11.25 -6.26 -7.54
CA PHE A 156 -12.22 -5.93 -8.57
C PHE A 156 -11.55 -5.93 -9.95
N PRO A 157 -11.99 -6.79 -10.87
CA PRO A 157 -11.64 -6.68 -12.28
C PRO A 157 -12.02 -5.31 -12.87
N LYS A 158 -11.37 -4.95 -13.98
CA LYS A 158 -11.61 -3.69 -14.69
C LYS A 158 -13.09 -3.50 -15.01
N GLY A 159 -13.63 -2.33 -14.67
CA GLY A 159 -15.00 -1.94 -14.99
C GLY A 159 -16.10 -2.47 -14.07
N VAL A 160 -15.77 -3.32 -13.08
CA VAL A 160 -16.76 -3.74 -12.06
C VAL A 160 -17.15 -2.53 -11.23
N ALA A 161 -18.44 -2.23 -11.17
CA ALA A 161 -18.96 -1.13 -10.37
C ALA A 161 -19.01 -1.55 -8.90
N HIS A 162 -18.48 -0.74 -8.00
CA HIS A 162 -18.36 -1.09 -6.58
C HIS A 162 -18.43 0.13 -5.64
N ASN A 163 -18.69 -0.15 -4.36
CA ASN A 163 -18.64 0.82 -3.27
C ASN A 163 -17.99 0.20 -2.03
N VAL A 164 -17.58 1.05 -1.10
CA VAL A 164 -16.99 0.65 0.19
C VAL A 164 -17.65 1.46 1.29
N GLN A 165 -18.14 0.82 2.34
CA GLN A 165 -18.72 1.50 3.51
C GLN A 165 -17.98 1.12 4.78
N GLY A 166 -17.61 2.10 5.61
CA GLY A 166 -17.03 1.84 6.93
C GLY A 166 -18.07 1.34 7.94
N LEU A 167 -17.79 0.25 8.65
CA LEU A 167 -18.71 -0.33 9.64
C LEU A 167 -18.29 -0.03 11.09
N ASP A 168 -16.98 0.01 11.35
CA ASP A 168 -16.45 0.42 12.65
C ASP A 168 -16.31 1.94 12.76
N ASP A 169 -15.99 2.42 13.95
CA ASP A 169 -15.79 3.84 14.22
C ASP A 169 -14.73 4.46 13.28
N GLU A 170 -13.63 3.72 13.04
CA GLU A 170 -12.49 4.13 12.22
C GLU A 170 -12.06 2.95 11.32
N ASN A 171 -12.04 3.16 10.00
CA ASN A 171 -11.72 2.12 9.03
C ASN A 171 -10.67 2.64 8.06
N GLU A 172 -9.63 1.86 7.81
CA GLU A 172 -8.52 2.29 6.98
C GLU A 172 -8.01 1.15 6.10
N TYR A 173 -7.68 1.46 4.84
CA TYR A 173 -7.30 0.47 3.86
C TYR A 173 -6.34 1.02 2.80
N LEU A 174 -5.61 0.09 2.18
CA LEU A 174 -4.75 0.30 1.01
C LEU A 174 -5.49 -0.12 -0.24
N LEU A 175 -5.29 0.63 -1.32
CA LEU A 175 -5.64 0.24 -2.67
C LEU A 175 -4.37 0.22 -3.54
N ALA A 176 -4.32 -0.73 -4.46
CA ALA A 176 -3.36 -0.77 -5.55
C ALA A 176 -4.11 -0.93 -6.87
N PHE A 177 -3.68 -0.16 -7.87
CA PHE A 177 -4.28 -0.14 -9.20
C PHE A 177 -3.25 -0.53 -10.24
N ASP A 178 -3.68 -1.23 -11.30
CA ASP A 178 -2.79 -1.79 -12.32
C ASP A 178 -2.38 -0.82 -13.45
N ASP A 179 -2.32 0.48 -13.12
CA ASP A 179 -1.76 1.53 -13.96
C ASP A 179 -1.22 2.67 -13.07
N GLY A 180 0.00 3.13 -13.35
CA GLY A 180 0.65 4.22 -12.62
C GLY A 180 0.01 5.60 -12.86
N ASP A 181 -0.70 5.78 -13.97
CA ASP A 181 -1.22 7.06 -14.44
C ASP A 181 -2.75 7.13 -14.33
N PHE A 182 -3.25 7.49 -13.14
CA PHE A 182 -4.69 7.67 -12.92
C PHE A 182 -5.33 8.75 -13.80
N GLU A 183 -4.59 9.79 -14.18
CA GLU A 183 -5.14 10.95 -14.91
C GLU A 183 -5.44 10.61 -16.37
N LYS A 184 -4.57 9.83 -17.01
CA LYS A 184 -4.75 9.33 -18.39
C LYS A 184 -6.02 8.49 -18.56
N ILE A 185 -6.54 7.94 -17.46
CA ILE A 185 -7.63 6.96 -17.44
C ILE A 185 -8.99 7.63 -17.20
N GLY A 186 -9.07 8.96 -17.23
CA GLY A 186 -10.36 9.66 -17.21
C GLY A 186 -11.05 9.49 -15.87
N TYR A 187 -10.27 9.67 -14.80
CA TYR A 187 -10.72 9.74 -13.44
C TYR A 187 -11.84 10.80 -13.34
N VAL A 188 -13.08 10.38 -13.04
CA VAL A 188 -14.11 11.33 -12.62
C VAL A 188 -13.68 11.79 -11.24
N PRO A 189 -13.31 13.08 -11.04
CA PRO A 189 -12.84 13.55 -9.75
C PRO A 189 -13.85 13.17 -8.69
N PHE A 190 -13.39 12.49 -7.62
CA PHE A 190 -14.20 12.02 -6.49
C PHE A 190 -15.20 13.13 -6.09
N PRO A 191 -16.47 13.07 -6.51
CA PRO A 191 -17.45 13.95 -5.92
C PRO A 191 -17.62 13.43 -4.48
N THR A 192 -17.60 14.36 -3.54
CA THR A 192 -18.19 14.25 -2.20
C THR A 192 -18.39 12.85 -1.61
N LEU A 193 -17.61 12.47 -0.59
CA LEU A 193 -18.10 11.52 0.43
C LEU A 193 -19.38 12.05 1.10
#